data_AF-A0A0F9QM24-F1
#
_entry.id   AF-A0A0F9QM24-F1
#
_cell.length_a   1.000
_cell.length_b   1.000
_cell.length_c   1.000
_cell.angle_alpha   90.00
_cell.angle_beta   90.00
_cell.angle_gamma   90.00
#
_symmetry.space_group_name_H-M   'P 1'
#
loop_
_entity.id
_entity.type
_entity.pdbx_description
1 polymer ?
#
loop_
_entity_poly.entity_id
_entity_poly.type
_entity_poly.pdbx_seq_one_letter_code
_entity_poly.pdbx_strand_id
1 'polypeptide(L)'
;MLMVRVNIGKDKAGKMQEPIVGLLIDTHLMPMQAPPKAAINLEGALVQTPGATGFQALGVVAAGKGFIVGPLASMTPIMQPDEEGDADESPPDPERPPKPDVD
;
A
#
# COMPACT_ATOMS: atom_id res chain seq x y z
N MET A 1 9.28 -12.09 -11.03
CA MET A 1 8.17 -11.85 -10.08
C MET A 1 8.72 -10.96 -8.97
N LEU A 2 7.91 -10.01 -8.49
CA LEU A 2 8.37 -8.93 -7.58
C LEU A 2 7.63 -9.07 -6.26
N MET A 3 8.35 -9.03 -5.13
CA MET A 3 7.69 -8.99 -3.83
C MET A 3 7.16 -7.58 -3.59
N VAL A 4 5.93 -7.48 -3.09
CA VAL A 4 5.27 -6.19 -2.85
C VAL A 4 4.60 -6.19 -1.49
N ARG A 5 4.60 -5.02 -0.87
CA ARG A 5 3.79 -4.69 0.30
C ARG A 5 2.49 -4.05 -0.16
N VAL A 6 1.36 -4.59 0.28
CA VAL A 6 0.03 -4.12 -0.09
C VAL A 6 -0.62 -3.43 1.10
N ASN A 7 -0.98 -2.15 0.95
CA ASN A 7 -1.73 -1.43 1.96
C ASN A 7 -3.23 -1.75 1.83
N ILE A 8 -3.79 -2.42 2.84
CA ILE A 8 -5.19 -2.85 2.87
C ILE A 8 -6.13 -1.80 3.50
N GLY A 9 -5.59 -0.67 3.97
CA GLY A 9 -6.36 0.41 4.57
C GLY A 9 -6.88 0.07 5.97
N LYS A 10 -8.08 0.58 6.29
CA LYS A 10 -8.69 0.48 7.62
C LYS A 10 -9.70 -0.67 7.69
N ASP A 11 -9.81 -1.29 8.85
CA ASP A 11 -10.88 -2.24 9.15
C ASP A 11 -12.24 -1.55 9.37
N LYS A 12 -13.28 -2.35 9.64
CA LYS A 12 -14.64 -1.85 9.92
C LYS A 12 -14.72 -0.93 11.15
N ALA A 13 -13.77 -1.03 12.06
CA ALA A 13 -13.67 -0.18 13.24
C ALA A 13 -12.80 1.08 13.00
N GLY A 14 -12.28 1.26 11.79
CA GLY A 14 -11.43 2.38 11.41
C GLY A 14 -9.97 2.24 11.83
N LYS A 15 -9.55 1.08 12.34
CA LYS A 15 -8.15 0.80 12.70
C LYS A 15 -7.36 0.48 11.43
N MET A 16 -6.17 1.07 11.29
CA MET A 16 -5.24 0.72 10.20
C MET A 16 -4.82 -0.74 10.33
N GLN A 17 -4.95 -1.50 9.25
CA GLN A 17 -4.49 -2.88 9.19
C GLN A 17 -3.01 -2.93 8.81
N GLU A 18 -2.34 -3.97 9.29
CA GLU A 18 -0.96 -4.23 8.89
C GLU A 18 -0.89 -4.50 7.38
N PRO A 19 0.14 -3.99 6.69
CA PRO A 19 0.33 -4.25 5.27
C PRO A 19 0.60 -5.75 5.03
N ILE A 20 0.04 -6.31 3.96
CA ILE A 20 0.32 -7.69 3.56
C ILE A 20 1.49 -7.72 2.59
N VAL A 21 2.48 -8.56 2.88
CA VAL A 21 3.57 -8.87 1.93
C VAL A 21 3.18 -10.09 1.10
N GLY A 22 3.40 -9.99 -0.21
CA GLY A 22 3.15 -11.10 -1.13
C GLY A 22 3.87 -10.93 -2.45
N LEU A 23 3.69 -11.90 -3.34
CA LEU A 23 4.33 -11.92 -4.65
C LEU A 23 3.39 -11.32 -5.70
N LEU A 24 3.80 -10.24 -6.37
CA LEU A 24 3.11 -9.73 -7.54
C LEU A 24 3.29 -10.72 -8.69
N ILE A 25 2.21 -11.40 -9.05
CA ILE A 25 2.19 -12.46 -10.05
C ILE A 25 1.61 -12.02 -11.39
N ASP A 26 0.83 -10.93 -11.41
CA ASP A 26 0.16 -10.45 -12.61
C ASP A 26 -0.15 -8.95 -12.54
N THR A 27 -0.22 -8.28 -13.70
CA THR A 27 -0.62 -6.88 -13.83
C THR A 27 -1.55 -6.69 -15.02
N HIS A 28 -2.58 -5.88 -14.84
CA HIS A 28 -3.61 -5.62 -15.85
C HIS A 28 -3.88 -4.12 -15.96
N LEU A 29 -4.13 -3.65 -17.19
CA LEU A 29 -4.60 -2.30 -17.45
C LEU A 29 -6.09 -2.35 -17.77
N MET A 30 -6.91 -1.71 -16.95
CA MET A 30 -8.34 -1.61 -17.19
C MET A 30 -8.70 -0.18 -17.63
N PRO A 31 -9.50 -0.01 -18.70
CA PRO A 31 -10.05 1.28 -19.04
C PRO A 31 -11.04 1.70 -17.95
N MET A 32 -10.89 2.92 -17.44
CA MET A 32 -11.83 3.54 -16.53
C MET A 32 -12.53 4.71 -17.21
N GLN A 33 -13.84 4.79 -17.00
CA GLN A 33 -14.62 6.01 -17.18
C GLN A 33 -15.06 6.49 -15.81
N ALA A 34 -14.51 7.62 -15.38
CA ALA A 34 -15.05 8.32 -14.23
C ALA A 34 -16.31 9.10 -14.64
N PRO A 35 -17.33 9.19 -13.76
CA PRO A 35 -18.49 10.03 -14.04
C PRO A 35 -18.06 11.51 -14.19
N PRO A 36 -18.81 12.30 -14.96
CA PRO A 36 -18.61 13.74 -15.03
C PRO A 36 -18.59 14.38 -13.63
N LYS A 37 -17.72 15.36 -13.41
CA LYS A 37 -17.67 16.12 -12.16
C LYS A 37 -18.19 17.54 -12.38
N ALA A 38 -18.85 18.09 -11.37
CA ALA A 38 -19.10 19.52 -11.33
C ALA A 38 -17.83 20.25 -10.88
N ALA A 39 -17.44 21.30 -11.59
CA ALA A 39 -16.33 22.18 -11.24
C ALA A 39 -16.76 23.64 -11.43
N ILE A 40 -16.01 24.56 -10.81
CA ILE A 40 -16.19 26.00 -11.05
C ILE A 40 -15.13 26.43 -12.07
N ASN A 41 -15.56 27.06 -13.16
CA ASN A 41 -14.64 27.59 -14.17
C ASN A 41 -14.01 28.93 -13.70
N LEU A 42 -13.10 29.49 -14.50
CA LEU A 42 -12.42 30.76 -14.16
C LEU A 42 -13.36 31.96 -14.07
N GLU A 43 -14.58 31.84 -14.59
CA GLU A 43 -15.62 32.88 -14.58
C GLU A 43 -16.60 32.71 -13.41
N GLY A 44 -16.39 31.71 -12.54
CA GLY A 44 -17.25 31.43 -11.40
C GLY A 44 -18.52 30.64 -11.73
N ALA A 45 -18.68 30.15 -12.96
CA ALA A 45 -19.82 29.34 -13.36
C ALA A 45 -19.65 27.86 -12.97
N LEU A 46 -20.73 27.23 -12.52
CA LEU A 46 -20.80 25.77 -12.36
C LEU A 46 -20.80 25.12 -13.75
N VAL A 47 -19.77 24.34 -14.04
CA VAL A 47 -19.62 23.60 -15.29
C VAL A 47 -19.49 22.10 -15.01
N GLN A 48 -20.03 21.28 -15.90
CA GLN A 48 -19.84 19.84 -15.87
C GLN A 48 -18.61 19.50 -16.71
N THR A 49 -17.54 19.02 -16.07
CA THR A 49 -16.37 18.52 -16.80
C THR A 49 -16.69 17.16 -17.40
N PRO A 50 -16.24 16.88 -18.64
CA PRO A 50 -16.31 15.54 -19.20
C PRO A 50 -15.69 14.53 -18.24
N GLY A 51 -16.30 13.35 -18.13
CA GLY A 51 -15.77 12.26 -17.31
C GLY A 51 -14.32 11.96 -17.69
N ALA A 52 -13.46 11.75 -16.70
CA ALA A 52 -12.08 11.38 -16.97
C ALA A 52 -12.04 9.98 -17.58
N THR A 53 -11.52 9.88 -18.81
CA THR A 53 -11.16 8.62 -19.45
C THR A 53 -9.69 8.34 -19.20
N GLY A 54 -9.37 7.16 -18.68
CA GLY A 54 -7.97 6.77 -18.43
C GLY A 54 -7.81 5.27 -18.29
N PHE A 55 -6.57 4.84 -18.04
CA PHE A 55 -6.27 3.46 -17.69
C PHE A 55 -5.90 3.40 -16.21
N GLN A 56 -6.46 2.41 -15.51
CA GLN A 56 -6.03 2.06 -14.16
C GLN A 56 -5.24 0.75 -14.22
N ALA A 57 -4.04 0.79 -13.66
CA ALA A 57 -3.24 -0.41 -13.49
C ALA A 57 -3.64 -1.15 -12.22
N LEU A 58 -3.91 -2.45 -12.36
CA LEU A 58 -4.23 -3.38 -11.29
C LEU A 58 -3.13 -4.43 -11.18
N GLY A 59 -2.84 -4.85 -9.95
CA GLY A 59 -1.96 -5.97 -9.66
C GLY A 59 -2.71 -7.13 -9.04
N VAL A 60 -2.22 -8.34 -9.27
CA VAL A 60 -2.63 -9.55 -8.55
C VAL A 60 -1.45 -10.02 -7.70
N VAL A 61 -1.65 -10.04 -6.39
CA VAL A 61 -0.63 -10.43 -5.41
C VAL A 61 -1.02 -11.76 -4.78
N ALA A 62 -0.17 -12.76 -4.91
CA ALA A 62 -0.29 -14.01 -4.17
C ALA A 62 0.17 -13.77 -2.72
N ALA A 63 -0.78 -13.81 -1.78
CA ALA A 63 -0.54 -13.81 -0.36
C ALA A 63 -0.74 -15.24 0.16
N GLY A 64 0.00 -15.71 1.17
CA GLY A 64 0.16 -17.14 1.48
C GLY A 64 -1.08 -18.07 1.43
N LYS A 65 -2.32 -17.57 1.65
CA LYS A 65 -3.57 -18.35 1.56
C LYS A 65 -4.56 -17.88 0.47
N GLY A 66 -4.20 -16.96 -0.41
CA GLY A 66 -5.10 -16.43 -1.43
C GLY A 66 -4.49 -15.35 -2.32
N PHE A 67 -5.36 -14.54 -2.95
CA PHE A 67 -4.94 -13.47 -3.85
C PHE A 67 -5.54 -12.13 -3.42
N ILE A 68 -4.74 -11.08 -3.55
CA ILE A 68 -5.18 -9.69 -3.41
C ILE A 68 -5.18 -9.06 -4.80
N VAL A 69 -6.32 -8.52 -5.21
CA VAL A 69 -6.45 -7.75 -6.44
C VAL A 69 -6.71 -6.30 -6.08
N GLY A 70 -5.90 -5.38 -6.60
CA GLY A 70 -6.05 -3.96 -6.28
C GLY A 70 -5.22 -3.05 -7.18
N PRO A 71 -5.36 -1.73 -7.01
CA PRO A 71 -4.58 -0.74 -7.76
C PRO A 71 -3.08 -0.93 -7.55
N LEU A 72 -2.27 -0.83 -8.60
CA LEU A 72 -0.81 -0.85 -8.43
C LEU A 72 -0.32 0.31 -7.53
N ALA A 73 -1.06 1.42 -7.49
CA ALA A 73 -0.75 2.56 -6.62
C ALA A 73 -0.83 2.23 -5.10
N SER A 74 -1.51 1.14 -4.70
CA SER A 74 -1.54 0.67 -3.31
C SER A 74 -0.49 -0.40 -3.01
N MET A 75 0.40 -0.69 -3.96
CA MET A 75 1.44 -1.71 -3.86
C MET A 75 2.82 -1.06 -3.87
N THR A 76 3.62 -1.34 -2.85
CA THR A 76 5.00 -0.85 -2.75
C THR A 76 5.96 -2.01 -3.05
N PRO A 77 6.85 -1.90 -4.04
CA PRO A 77 7.81 -2.93 -4.35
C PRO A 77 8.87 -3.07 -3.25
N ILE A 78 9.22 -4.31 -2.92
CA ILE A 78 10.30 -4.67 -2.02
C ILE A 78 11.48 -5.11 -2.89
N MET A 79 12.53 -4.28 -2.94
CA MET A 79 13.69 -4.50 -3.80
C MET A 79 14.71 -5.48 -3.19
N GLN A 80 14.74 -5.58 -1.86
CA GLN A 80 15.62 -6.45 -1.09
C GLN A 80 14.77 -7.29 -0.11
N PRO A 81 14.09 -8.34 -0.59
CA PRO A 81 13.19 -9.13 0.25
C PRO A 81 13.90 -9.87 1.37
N ASP A 82 15.20 -10.16 1.19
CA ASP A 82 16.00 -10.91 2.16
C ASP A 82 16.48 -10.04 3.34
N GLU A 83 16.52 -8.70 3.19
CA GLU A 83 16.96 -7.76 4.24
C GLU A 83 15.77 -7.24 5.08
N GLU A 84 14.54 -7.31 4.57
CA GLU A 84 13.33 -6.85 5.28
C GLU A 84 12.80 -7.85 6.33
N GLY A 85 13.39 -9.05 6.42
CA GLY A 85 13.01 -10.09 7.39
C GLY A 85 13.41 -9.81 8.85
N ASP A 86 14.27 -8.80 9.10
CA ASP A 86 14.84 -8.46 10.41
C ASP A 86 14.35 -7.12 10.98
N ALA A 87 13.35 -6.48 10.38
CA ALA A 87 12.83 -5.18 10.84
C ALA A 87 11.87 -5.27 12.06
N ASP A 88 11.99 -6.31 12.88
CA ASP A 88 11.33 -6.47 14.18
C ASP A 88 12.36 -6.50 15.34
N GLU A 89 13.57 -5.97 15.14
CA GLU A 89 14.41 -5.57 16.26
C GLU A 89 13.88 -4.26 16.84
N SER A 90 13.20 -4.41 17.99
CA SER A 90 12.89 -3.35 18.94
C SER A 90 14.06 -2.35 19.06
N PRO A 91 13.80 -1.02 19.16
CA PRO A 91 14.89 -0.08 19.40
C PRO A 91 15.67 -0.50 20.66
N PRO A 92 17.00 -0.39 20.67
CA PRO A 92 17.81 -0.83 21.80
C PRO A 92 17.37 -0.08 23.05
N ASP A 93 16.92 -0.82 24.07
CA ASP A 93 16.59 -0.31 25.40
C ASP A 93 17.86 0.33 26.00
N PRO A 94 17.96 1.67 26.08
CA PRO A 94 19.17 2.33 26.50
C PRO A 94 19.08 2.62 27.99
N GLU A 95 19.03 1.60 28.87
CA GLU A 95 19.30 1.76 30.31
C GLU A 95 19.28 0.42 31.05
N ARG A 96 20.34 -0.39 30.90
CA ARG A 96 20.70 -1.36 31.93
C ARG A 96 22.09 -1.04 32.45
N PRO A 97 22.23 -0.45 33.66
CA PRO A 97 23.54 -0.28 34.24
C PRO A 97 24.16 -1.67 34.52
N PRO A 98 25.50 -1.82 34.36
CA PRO A 98 26.16 -3.08 34.61
C PRO A 98 25.96 -3.46 36.09
N LYS A 99 25.61 -4.72 36.34
CA LYS A 99 25.60 -5.26 37.71
C LYS A 99 27.03 -5.22 38.25
N PRO A 100 27.24 -4.84 39.53
CA PRO A 100 28.55 -4.91 40.13
C PRO A 100 28.97 -6.37 40.25
N ASP A 101 30.17 -6.69 39.78
CA ASP A 101 30.83 -7.96 40.06
C ASP A 101 30.94 -8.11 41.58
N VAL A 102 30.43 -9.22 42.11
CA VAL A 102 30.58 -9.59 43.52
C VAL A 102 31.77 -10.54 43.59
N ASP A 103 32.83 -10.08 44.26
CA ASP A 103 34.00 -10.87 44.68
C ASP A 103 33.60 -12.05 45.60
#